data_AF-A0A060ZUC2-F1
#
_entry.id   AF-A0A060ZUC2-F1
#
_cell.length_a   1.000
_cell.length_b   1.000
_cell.length_c   1.000
_cell.angle_alpha   90.00
_cell.angle_beta   90.00
_cell.angle_gamma   90.00
#
_symmetry.space_group_name_H-M   'P 1'
#
loop_
_entity.id
_entity.type
_entity.pdbx_description
1 polymer ?
#
loop_
_entity_poly.entity_id
_entity_poly.type
_entity_poly.pdbx_seq_one_letter_code
_entity_poly.pdbx_strand_id
1 'polypeptide(L)'
;MVSTSHLSRIETADAMPPPDLPKRLDAAFGTDGIFEELYGLVRREIHPDQFRRRMELEAQARLIEEYAGQIVPGLVQTEGYARALFETFDPKAAPEKIEELVTARMGRQTLLSADFPPDISLILDEAVLRRTFGGPTVMHAQLSRLVDLTLTPTSVVQVLPFEHGGHALVGGTLTLMTLGNGARVAYEESISTGTLLEDLAAVSARQRAYELLRACALSPSDTATFIRSLMEVLPDECHI
;
A
#
# COMPACT_ATOMS: atom_id res chain seq x y z
N MET A 1 -10.89 10.23 -30.35
CA MET A 1 -12.29 9.74 -30.35
C MET A 1 -12.40 8.72 -29.23
N VAL A 2 -13.33 8.91 -28.29
CA VAL A 2 -13.61 7.94 -27.21
C VAL A 2 -14.54 6.88 -27.79
N SER A 3 -14.23 5.59 -27.65
CA SER A 3 -15.11 4.53 -28.13
C SER A 3 -16.38 4.46 -27.30
N THR A 4 -17.48 3.96 -27.87
CA THR A 4 -18.75 3.77 -27.15
C THR A 4 -18.61 2.87 -25.92
N SER A 5 -17.74 1.86 -25.98
CA SER A 5 -17.41 1.01 -24.84
C SER A 5 -16.65 1.76 -23.74
N HIS A 6 -15.78 2.70 -24.10
CA HIS A 6 -15.03 3.51 -23.15
C HIS A 6 -15.90 4.61 -22.55
N LEU A 7 -16.80 5.20 -23.34
CA LEU A 7 -17.78 6.19 -22.88
C LEU A 7 -18.77 5.57 -21.88
N SER A 8 -19.29 4.37 -22.17
CA SER A 8 -20.18 3.67 -21.24
C SER A 8 -19.54 3.41 -19.88
N ARG A 9 -18.24 3.05 -19.86
CA ARG A 9 -17.51 2.85 -18.60
C ARG A 9 -17.31 4.16 -17.82
N ILE A 10 -17.13 5.28 -18.52
CA ILE A 10 -17.09 6.60 -17.90
C ILE A 10 -18.45 6.96 -17.30
N GLU A 11 -19.53 6.73 -18.05
CA GLU A 11 -20.91 7.01 -17.61
C GLU A 11 -21.34 6.16 -16.40
N THR A 12 -20.83 4.93 -16.28
CA THR A 12 -21.09 4.03 -15.14
C THR A 12 -20.09 4.19 -13.98
N ALA A 13 -19.22 5.20 -14.02
CA ALA A 13 -18.16 5.42 -13.02
C ALA A 13 -17.16 4.26 -12.86
N ASP A 14 -16.92 3.47 -13.92
CA ASP A 14 -15.92 2.39 -14.00
C ASP A 14 -14.63 2.79 -14.77
N ALA A 15 -14.55 4.04 -15.23
CA ALA A 15 -13.32 4.62 -15.79
C ALA A 15 -13.31 6.15 -15.67
N MET A 16 -12.14 6.73 -15.41
CA MET A 16 -11.96 8.19 -15.44
C MET A 16 -12.12 8.77 -16.85
N PRO A 17 -12.76 9.95 -16.98
CA PRO A 17 -12.74 10.72 -18.23
C PRO A 17 -11.29 11.01 -18.68
N PRO A 18 -10.98 10.95 -19.98
CA PRO A 18 -9.72 11.45 -20.51
C PRO A 18 -9.50 12.93 -20.15
N PRO A 19 -8.27 13.39 -19.86
CA PRO A 19 -8.03 14.77 -19.40
C PRO A 19 -8.42 15.86 -20.41
N ASP A 20 -8.57 15.53 -21.69
CA ASP A 20 -9.08 16.44 -22.73
C ASP A 20 -10.62 16.49 -22.80
N LEU A 21 -11.31 15.51 -22.21
CA LEU A 21 -12.76 15.37 -22.29
C LEU A 21 -13.52 16.47 -21.52
N PRO A 22 -13.16 16.86 -20.28
CA PRO A 22 -13.86 17.93 -19.55
C PRO A 22 -13.94 19.25 -20.33
N LYS A 23 -12.81 19.70 -20.88
CA LYS A 23 -12.72 20.88 -21.77
C LYS A 23 -13.68 20.82 -22.95
N ARG A 24 -13.81 19.64 -23.55
CA ARG A 24 -14.68 19.41 -24.70
C ARG A 24 -16.15 19.36 -24.31
N LEU A 25 -16.47 18.85 -23.12
CA LEU A 25 -17.82 18.89 -22.55
C LEU A 25 -18.20 20.32 -22.20
N ASP A 26 -17.31 21.10 -21.60
CA ASP A 26 -17.55 22.51 -21.32
C ASP A 26 -17.82 23.33 -22.59
N ALA A 27 -17.04 23.10 -23.64
CA ALA A 27 -17.27 23.72 -24.95
C ALA A 27 -18.56 23.26 -25.64
N ALA A 28 -18.96 21.99 -25.47
CA ALA A 28 -20.13 21.42 -26.13
C ALA A 28 -21.45 21.79 -25.43
N PHE A 29 -21.44 21.85 -24.10
CA PHE A 29 -22.62 22.15 -23.29
C PHE A 29 -22.70 23.61 -22.84
N GLY A 30 -21.66 24.41 -23.08
CA GLY A 30 -21.62 25.83 -22.72
C GLY A 30 -21.61 26.03 -21.20
N THR A 31 -20.90 25.17 -20.47
CA THR A 31 -20.97 25.09 -19.01
C THR A 31 -19.85 25.84 -18.29
N ASP A 32 -19.18 26.79 -18.95
CA ASP A 32 -18.21 27.74 -18.35
C ASP A 32 -17.22 27.13 -17.35
N GLY A 33 -16.68 25.94 -17.66
CA GLY A 33 -15.62 25.30 -16.87
C GLY A 33 -16.11 24.39 -15.73
N ILE A 34 -17.42 24.17 -15.60
CA ILE A 34 -17.99 23.29 -14.57
C ILE A 34 -17.45 21.86 -14.70
N PHE A 35 -17.30 21.32 -15.92
CA PHE A 35 -16.75 19.96 -16.07
C PHE A 35 -15.26 19.91 -15.73
N GLU A 36 -14.48 20.94 -16.08
CA GLU A 36 -13.08 21.07 -15.64
C GLU A 36 -12.96 21.14 -14.11
N GLU A 37 -13.83 21.90 -13.44
CA GLU A 37 -13.85 22.02 -11.98
C GLU A 37 -14.24 20.70 -11.32
N LEU A 38 -15.32 20.05 -11.77
CA LEU A 38 -15.74 18.74 -11.30
C LEU A 38 -14.67 17.67 -11.53
N TYR A 39 -14.00 17.68 -12.68
CA TYR A 39 -12.89 16.77 -12.97
C TYR A 39 -11.72 16.98 -11.99
N GLY A 40 -11.44 18.23 -11.62
CA GLY A 40 -10.45 18.57 -10.59
C GLY A 40 -10.81 18.05 -9.19
N LEU A 41 -12.10 18.01 -8.86
CA LEU A 41 -12.62 17.46 -7.60
C LEU A 41 -12.59 15.93 -7.59
N VAL A 42 -13.08 15.28 -8.65
CA VAL A 42 -13.15 13.81 -8.79
C VAL A 42 -11.75 13.17 -8.80
N ARG A 43 -10.74 13.83 -9.39
CA ARG A 43 -9.35 13.36 -9.32
C ARG A 43 -8.80 13.22 -7.89
N ARG A 44 -9.41 13.89 -6.92
CA ARG A 44 -8.99 13.88 -5.50
C ARG A 44 -9.78 12.87 -4.66
N GLU A 45 -10.84 12.29 -5.21
CA GLU A 45 -11.62 11.22 -4.55
C GLU A 45 -11.06 9.84 -4.87
N ILE A 46 -11.28 8.90 -3.95
CA ILE A 46 -10.90 7.50 -4.13
C ILE A 46 -11.77 6.89 -5.21
N HIS A 47 -11.19 6.68 -6.38
CA HIS A 47 -11.79 5.78 -7.34
C HIS A 47 -11.28 4.36 -7.11
N PRO A 48 -12.15 3.33 -7.26
CA PRO A 48 -11.74 1.94 -7.48
C PRO A 48 -10.64 1.81 -8.55
N ASP A 49 -10.59 2.76 -9.49
CA ASP A 49 -9.59 2.86 -10.54
C ASP A 49 -8.17 3.17 -10.05
N GLN A 50 -7.99 3.95 -8.98
CA GLN A 50 -6.64 4.24 -8.47
C GLN A 50 -6.03 3.03 -7.76
N PHE A 51 -6.84 2.30 -7.00
CA PHE A 51 -6.40 1.05 -6.39
C PHE A 51 -6.12 -0.02 -7.47
N ARG A 52 -7.01 -0.16 -8.46
CA ARG A 52 -6.78 -1.06 -9.61
C ARG A 52 -5.50 -0.68 -10.37
N ARG A 53 -5.30 0.61 -10.65
CA ARG A 53 -4.10 1.12 -11.31
C ARG A 53 -2.84 0.89 -10.50
N ARG A 54 -2.88 1.10 -9.18
CA ARG A 54 -1.79 0.72 -8.28
C ARG A 54 -1.47 -0.77 -8.40
N MET A 55 -2.48 -1.66 -8.40
CA MET A 55 -2.27 -3.11 -8.54
C MET A 55 -1.61 -3.47 -9.87
N GLU A 56 -2.02 -2.84 -10.97
CA GLU A 56 -1.38 -3.02 -12.28
C GLU A 56 0.10 -2.60 -12.26
N LEU A 57 0.42 -1.49 -11.61
CA LEU A 57 1.78 -0.97 -11.50
C LEU A 57 2.65 -1.82 -10.56
N GLU A 58 2.08 -2.31 -9.45
CA GLU A 58 2.72 -3.22 -8.50
C GLU A 58 3.15 -4.51 -9.20
N ALA A 59 2.28 -5.08 -10.04
CA ALA A 59 2.57 -6.29 -10.80
C ALA A 59 3.66 -6.09 -11.89
N GLN A 60 3.96 -4.84 -12.27
CA GLN A 60 4.98 -4.49 -13.27
C GLN A 60 6.26 -3.91 -12.64
N ALA A 61 6.27 -3.72 -11.33
CA ALA A 61 7.39 -3.15 -10.61
C ALA A 61 8.58 -4.11 -10.60
N ARG A 62 9.79 -3.56 -10.72
CA ARG A 62 11.04 -4.25 -10.43
C ARG A 62 11.54 -3.98 -9.02
N LEU A 63 11.15 -2.85 -8.45
CA LEU A 63 11.46 -2.48 -7.07
C LEU A 63 10.22 -1.85 -6.45
N ILE A 64 9.85 -2.33 -5.27
CA ILE A 64 8.78 -1.81 -4.43
C ILE A 64 9.40 -1.36 -3.11
N GLU A 65 9.33 -0.07 -2.82
CA GLU A 65 9.78 0.52 -1.56
C GLU A 65 8.55 1.00 -0.79
N GLU A 66 8.28 0.46 0.39
CA GLU A 66 7.08 0.82 1.16
C GLU A 66 7.42 1.26 2.59
N TYR A 67 6.87 2.40 3.00
CA TYR A 67 6.77 2.79 4.40
C TYR A 67 5.36 2.47 4.91
N ALA A 68 5.29 1.71 6.01
CA ALA A 68 4.05 1.36 6.67
C ALA A 68 4.03 1.89 8.11
N GLY A 69 3.01 2.71 8.40
CA GLY A 69 2.89 3.35 9.71
C GLY A 69 2.14 2.54 10.76
N GLN A 70 1.15 1.73 10.39
CA GLN A 70 0.23 1.13 11.38
C GLN A 70 -0.15 -0.33 11.13
N ILE A 71 0.01 -0.83 9.90
CA ILE A 71 -0.44 -2.15 9.44
C ILE A 71 0.69 -2.77 8.64
N VAL A 72 0.89 -4.08 8.76
CA VAL A 72 1.90 -4.81 7.98
C VAL A 72 1.59 -4.68 6.48
N PRO A 73 2.57 -4.35 5.61
CA PRO A 73 2.37 -4.29 4.16
C PRO A 73 1.73 -5.56 3.61
N GLY A 74 0.69 -5.40 2.79
CA GLY A 74 -0.13 -6.53 2.33
C GLY A 74 0.63 -7.61 1.56
N LEU A 75 1.78 -7.29 0.98
CA LEU A 75 2.64 -8.26 0.28
C LEU A 75 3.37 -9.24 1.23
N VAL A 76 3.49 -8.90 2.51
CA VAL A 76 4.22 -9.70 3.51
C VAL A 76 3.33 -10.16 4.67
N GLN A 77 2.02 -10.00 4.53
CA GLN A 77 1.04 -10.50 5.50
C GLN A 77 0.95 -12.02 5.46
N THR A 78 0.78 -12.66 6.60
CA THR A 78 0.32 -14.05 6.69
C THR A 78 -1.19 -14.10 6.45
N GLU A 79 -1.71 -15.26 6.07
CA GLU A 79 -3.16 -15.45 5.87
C GLU A 79 -3.94 -15.10 7.15
N GLY A 80 -3.48 -15.57 8.31
CA GLY A 80 -4.11 -15.28 9.60
C GLY A 80 -4.15 -13.78 9.94
N TYR A 81 -3.05 -13.06 9.65
CA TYR A 81 -3.02 -11.60 9.86
C TYR A 81 -3.97 -10.88 8.89
N ALA A 82 -3.96 -11.25 7.61
CA ALA A 82 -4.84 -10.65 6.60
C ALA A 82 -6.32 -10.86 6.95
N ARG A 83 -6.68 -12.06 7.39
CA ARG A 83 -8.03 -12.42 7.84
C ARG A 83 -8.48 -11.56 9.02
N ALA A 84 -7.68 -11.53 10.08
CA ALA A 84 -7.98 -10.74 11.28
C ALA A 84 -8.07 -9.24 10.98
N LEU A 85 -7.24 -8.73 10.07
CA LEU A 85 -7.31 -7.34 9.60
C LEU A 85 -8.65 -7.04 8.91
N PHE A 86 -9.08 -7.88 7.97
CA PHE A 86 -10.34 -7.67 7.25
C PHE A 86 -11.56 -7.79 8.16
N GLU A 87 -11.58 -8.75 9.09
CA GLU A 87 -12.62 -8.88 10.11
C GLU A 87 -12.69 -7.65 11.04
N THR A 88 -11.54 -7.07 11.37
CA THR A 88 -11.47 -5.85 12.17
C THR A 88 -12.00 -4.63 11.41
N PHE A 89 -11.73 -4.56 10.10
CA PHE A 89 -12.10 -3.42 9.26
C PHE A 89 -13.58 -3.43 8.87
N ASP A 90 -14.16 -4.62 8.69
CA ASP A 90 -15.60 -4.77 8.49
C ASP A 90 -16.17 -5.86 9.41
N PRO A 91 -16.48 -5.53 10.68
CA PRO A 91 -17.04 -6.47 11.64
C PRO A 91 -18.43 -7.03 11.25
N LYS A 92 -19.05 -6.49 10.20
CA LYS A 92 -20.37 -6.91 9.70
C LYS A 92 -20.27 -7.67 8.38
N ALA A 93 -19.07 -7.86 7.83
CA ALA A 93 -18.87 -8.61 6.61
C ALA A 93 -19.31 -10.07 6.79
N ALA A 94 -19.93 -10.64 5.75
CA ALA A 94 -20.20 -12.07 5.72
C ALA A 94 -18.88 -12.85 5.67
N PRO A 95 -18.77 -14.04 6.29
CA PRO A 95 -17.56 -14.86 6.26
C PRO A 95 -17.04 -15.12 4.84
N GLU A 96 -17.94 -15.35 3.88
CA GLU A 96 -17.60 -15.58 2.48
C GLU A 96 -16.92 -14.35 1.85
N LYS A 97 -17.30 -13.14 2.28
CA LYS A 97 -16.66 -11.90 1.82
C LYS A 97 -15.25 -11.77 2.37
N ILE A 98 -15.03 -12.15 3.63
CA ILE A 98 -13.70 -12.19 4.23
C ILE A 98 -12.81 -13.19 3.48
N GLU A 99 -13.31 -14.39 3.18
CA GLU A 99 -12.57 -15.38 2.39
C GLU A 99 -12.17 -14.87 1.00
N GLU A 100 -13.08 -14.17 0.31
CA GLU A 100 -12.78 -13.57 -1.00
C GLU A 100 -11.63 -12.56 -0.90
N LEU A 101 -11.66 -11.68 0.12
CA LEU A 101 -10.62 -10.67 0.34
C LEU A 101 -9.28 -11.29 0.73
N VAL A 102 -9.28 -12.30 1.59
CA VAL A 102 -8.07 -13.06 1.98
C VAL A 102 -7.48 -13.77 0.78
N THR A 103 -8.31 -14.44 -0.02
CA THR A 103 -7.89 -15.12 -1.25
C THR A 103 -7.26 -14.13 -2.23
N ALA A 104 -7.87 -12.97 -2.44
CA ALA A 104 -7.31 -11.91 -3.28
C ALA A 104 -5.96 -11.40 -2.74
N ARG A 105 -5.84 -11.20 -1.41
CA ARG A 105 -4.58 -10.78 -0.76
C ARG A 105 -3.47 -11.80 -0.95
N MET A 106 -3.73 -13.08 -0.70
CA MET A 106 -2.75 -14.15 -0.84
C MET A 106 -2.38 -14.40 -2.31
N GLY A 107 -3.36 -14.34 -3.21
CA GLY A 107 -3.13 -14.41 -4.65
C GLY A 107 -2.18 -13.32 -5.14
N ARG A 108 -2.26 -12.10 -4.58
CA ARG A 108 -1.34 -11.01 -4.90
C ARG A 108 0.11 -11.28 -4.47
N GLN A 109 0.32 -12.01 -3.38
CA GLN A 109 1.67 -12.33 -2.89
C GLN A 109 2.43 -13.32 -3.78
N THR A 110 1.76 -13.99 -4.71
CA THR A 110 2.41 -14.84 -5.71
C THR A 110 3.46 -14.08 -6.53
N LEU A 111 3.34 -12.75 -6.62
CA LEU A 111 4.35 -11.86 -7.20
C LEU A 111 5.75 -12.07 -6.58
N LEU A 112 5.83 -12.39 -5.29
CA LEU A 112 7.10 -12.59 -4.58
C LEU A 112 7.76 -13.92 -4.90
N SER A 113 7.02 -14.85 -5.51
CA SER A 113 7.47 -16.19 -5.89
C SER A 113 7.53 -16.38 -7.41
N ALA A 114 7.40 -15.29 -8.18
CA ALA A 114 7.56 -15.32 -9.64
C ALA A 114 9.02 -15.62 -10.03
N ASP A 115 9.26 -16.02 -11.29
CA ASP A 115 10.62 -16.29 -11.81
C ASP A 115 11.53 -15.06 -11.69
N PHE A 116 10.95 -13.87 -11.81
CA PHE A 116 11.61 -12.57 -11.66
C PHE A 116 10.81 -11.73 -10.65
N PRO A 117 10.94 -11.99 -9.34
CA PRO A 117 10.21 -11.25 -8.34
C PRO A 117 10.76 -9.81 -8.25
N PRO A 118 9.94 -8.83 -7.85
CA PRO A 118 10.43 -7.49 -7.55
C PRO A 118 11.35 -7.51 -6.32
N ASP A 119 12.35 -6.63 -6.32
CA ASP A 119 13.05 -6.28 -5.09
C ASP A 119 12.10 -5.52 -4.16
N ILE A 120 12.18 -5.81 -2.86
CA ILE A 120 11.30 -5.19 -1.86
C ILE A 120 12.13 -4.54 -0.76
N SER A 121 11.82 -3.27 -0.46
CA SER A 121 12.40 -2.54 0.66
C SER A 121 11.27 -2.02 1.55
N LEU A 122 11.17 -2.51 2.78
CA LEU A 122 10.13 -2.12 3.72
C LEU A 122 10.73 -1.34 4.88
N ILE A 123 10.10 -0.21 5.22
CA ILE A 123 10.32 0.49 6.48
C ILE A 123 9.02 0.37 7.29
N LEU A 124 9.11 -0.33 8.41
CA LEU A 124 7.99 -0.52 9.33
C LEU A 124 8.15 0.43 10.50
N ASP A 125 7.17 1.29 10.74
CA ASP A 125 7.09 1.98 12.02
C ASP A 125 6.89 0.95 13.14
N GLU A 126 7.50 1.19 14.30
CA GLU A 126 7.38 0.33 15.48
C GLU A 126 5.91 0.01 15.85
N ALA A 127 4.96 0.93 15.57
CA ALA A 127 3.54 0.71 15.78
C ALA A 127 2.98 -0.48 14.99
N VAL A 128 3.53 -0.78 13.80
CA VAL A 128 3.14 -1.95 12.99
C VAL A 128 3.39 -3.26 13.74
N LEU A 129 4.47 -3.31 14.52
CA LEU A 129 4.90 -4.51 15.23
C LEU A 129 4.24 -4.66 16.60
N ARG A 130 3.81 -3.55 17.20
CA ARG A 130 3.16 -3.55 18.52
C ARG A 130 1.63 -3.68 18.47
N ARG A 131 1.00 -3.31 17.36
CA ARG A 131 -0.46 -3.47 17.20
C ARG A 131 -0.80 -4.88 16.77
N THR A 132 -1.27 -5.67 17.72
CA THR A 132 -1.66 -7.08 17.51
C THR A 132 -2.97 -7.18 16.73
N PHE A 133 -2.98 -8.00 15.68
CA PHE A 133 -4.19 -8.44 14.97
C PHE A 133 -4.30 -9.97 15.08
N GLY A 134 -5.51 -10.50 15.32
CA GLY A 134 -5.77 -11.94 15.37
C GLY A 134 -5.22 -12.65 16.62
N GLY A 135 -4.82 -11.90 17.65
CA GLY A 135 -4.27 -12.43 18.88
C GLY A 135 -2.79 -12.81 18.80
N PRO A 136 -2.20 -13.33 19.91
CA PRO A 136 -0.77 -13.57 20.05
C PRO A 136 -0.22 -14.56 19.02
N THR A 137 -0.92 -15.67 18.77
CA THR A 137 -0.48 -16.71 17.83
C THR A 137 -0.39 -16.20 16.40
N VAL A 138 -1.40 -15.45 15.94
CA VAL A 138 -1.40 -14.84 14.60
C VAL A 138 -0.29 -13.81 14.47
N MET A 139 -0.13 -12.95 15.48
CA MET A 139 0.92 -11.93 15.46
C MET A 139 2.32 -12.53 15.54
N HIS A 140 2.52 -13.58 16.33
CA HIS A 140 3.79 -14.30 16.37
C HIS A 140 4.16 -14.88 15.00
N ALA A 141 3.22 -15.51 14.31
CA ALA A 141 3.43 -16.00 12.94
C ALA A 141 3.76 -14.86 11.96
N GLN A 142 3.07 -13.72 12.09
CA GLN A 142 3.34 -12.54 11.29
C GLN A 142 4.74 -11.95 11.54
N LEU A 143 5.15 -11.83 12.80
CA LEU A 143 6.48 -11.31 13.16
C LEU A 143 7.58 -12.26 12.70
N SER A 144 7.38 -13.58 12.84
CA SER A 144 8.30 -14.59 12.31
C SER A 144 8.50 -14.43 10.80
N ARG A 145 7.41 -14.20 10.04
CA ARG A 145 7.49 -13.94 8.60
C ARG A 145 8.30 -12.69 8.27
N LEU A 146 8.21 -11.63 9.07
CA LEU A 146 9.01 -10.41 8.88
C LEU A 146 10.50 -10.64 9.19
N VAL A 147 10.82 -11.45 10.20
CA VAL A 147 12.20 -11.88 10.48
C VAL A 147 12.80 -12.61 9.28
N ASP A 148 12.06 -13.54 8.68
CA ASP A 148 12.53 -14.31 7.51
C ASP A 148 12.79 -13.42 6.28
N LEU A 149 12.09 -12.28 6.19
CA LEU A 149 12.22 -11.33 5.08
C LEU A 149 13.21 -10.19 5.35
N THR A 150 13.80 -10.14 6.55
CA THR A 150 14.58 -8.98 6.99
C THR A 150 15.76 -8.64 6.08
N LEU A 151 16.48 -9.66 5.60
CA LEU A 151 17.51 -9.48 4.59
C LEU A 151 17.62 -10.76 3.75
N THR A 152 17.11 -10.70 2.52
CA THR A 152 17.20 -11.76 1.52
C THR A 152 17.79 -11.19 0.22
N PRO A 153 18.10 -12.01 -0.79
CA PRO A 153 18.56 -11.48 -2.09
C PRO A 153 17.60 -10.49 -2.75
N THR A 154 16.30 -10.52 -2.40
CA THR A 154 15.25 -9.71 -3.02
C THR A 154 14.45 -8.90 -1.99
N SER A 155 14.84 -8.89 -0.71
CA SER A 155 14.11 -8.14 0.31
C SER A 155 14.99 -7.55 1.40
N VAL A 156 14.61 -6.36 1.85
CA VAL A 156 15.14 -5.70 3.04
C VAL A 156 13.96 -5.20 3.88
N VAL A 157 13.92 -5.53 5.16
CA VAL A 157 12.96 -4.97 6.12
C VAL A 157 13.75 -4.24 7.20
N GLN A 158 13.35 -3.00 7.46
CA GLN A 158 13.91 -2.18 8.51
C GLN A 158 12.81 -1.65 9.41
N VAL A 159 13.11 -1.46 10.69
CA VAL A 159 12.18 -0.87 11.66
C VAL A 159 12.60 0.57 11.98
N LEU A 160 11.65 1.49 11.95
CA LEU A 160 11.81 2.83 12.49
C LEU A 160 11.32 2.83 13.95
N PRO A 161 12.22 2.93 14.93
CA PRO A 161 11.84 2.91 16.35
C PRO A 161 11.15 4.21 16.75
N PHE A 162 10.27 4.17 17.75
CA PHE A 162 9.58 5.35 18.27
C PHE A 162 10.53 6.42 18.80
N GLU A 163 11.72 6.02 19.25
CA GLU A 163 12.78 6.92 19.70
C GLU A 163 13.22 7.93 18.64
N HIS A 164 13.00 7.62 17.35
CA HIS A 164 13.25 8.55 16.25
C HIS A 164 12.38 9.80 16.32
N GLY A 165 11.16 9.70 16.85
CA GLY A 165 10.20 10.79 16.92
C GLY A 165 9.50 11.10 15.58
N GLY A 166 9.09 12.35 15.40
CA GLY A 166 8.27 12.77 14.26
C GLY A 166 9.04 12.77 12.93
N HIS A 167 8.37 12.33 11.86
CA HIS A 167 8.96 12.24 10.51
C HIS A 167 7.91 12.54 9.42
N ALA A 168 8.38 12.80 8.20
CA ALA A 168 7.55 13.35 7.11
C ALA A 168 6.43 12.42 6.59
N LEU A 169 6.49 11.12 6.90
CA LEU A 169 5.54 10.11 6.41
C LEU A 169 4.54 9.64 7.47
N VAL A 170 4.57 10.20 8.68
CA VAL A 170 3.79 9.72 9.85
C VAL A 170 2.26 9.72 9.61
N GLY A 171 1.78 10.54 8.67
CA GLY A 171 0.35 10.72 8.39
C GLY A 171 -0.31 9.64 7.52
N GLY A 172 0.41 8.64 7.04
CA GLY A 172 -0.15 7.60 6.16
C GLY A 172 0.86 6.51 5.80
N THR A 173 0.66 5.88 4.65
CA THR A 173 1.65 4.99 4.04
C THR A 173 2.18 5.58 2.74
N LEU A 174 3.35 5.12 2.33
CA LEU A 174 3.94 5.47 1.05
C LEU A 174 4.45 4.20 0.38
N THR A 175 4.05 3.97 -0.87
CA THR A 175 4.62 2.94 -1.74
C THR A 175 5.26 3.61 -2.96
N LEU A 176 6.55 3.43 -3.15
CA LEU A 176 7.27 3.80 -4.37
C LEU A 176 7.44 2.55 -5.23
N MET A 177 7.13 2.66 -6.51
CA MET A 177 7.31 1.56 -7.46
C MET A 177 8.20 2.03 -8.61
N THR A 178 9.27 1.29 -8.86
CA THR A 178 10.13 1.49 -10.04
C THR A 178 9.80 0.40 -11.06
N LEU A 179 9.35 0.81 -12.24
CA LEU A 179 8.92 -0.09 -13.31
C LEU A 179 10.11 -0.58 -14.16
N GLY A 180 9.87 -1.61 -14.99
CA GLY A 180 10.90 -2.17 -15.86
C GLY A 180 11.52 -1.23 -16.90
N ASN A 181 10.82 -0.13 -17.22
CA ASN A 181 11.32 0.94 -18.10
C ASN A 181 12.03 2.07 -17.34
N GLY A 182 12.19 1.96 -16.02
CA GLY A 182 12.81 2.96 -15.15
C GLY A 182 11.87 4.09 -14.69
N ALA A 183 10.60 4.10 -15.14
CA ALA A 183 9.62 5.04 -14.63
C ALA A 183 9.35 4.76 -13.15
N ARG A 184 9.12 5.84 -12.38
CA ARG A 184 8.86 5.77 -10.95
C ARG A 184 7.53 6.42 -10.64
N VAL A 185 6.76 5.77 -9.79
CA VAL A 185 5.48 6.25 -9.30
C VAL A 185 5.45 6.16 -7.78
N ALA A 186 4.67 7.02 -7.14
CA ALA A 186 4.42 6.98 -5.71
C ALA A 186 2.92 6.80 -5.47
N TYR A 187 2.57 6.03 -4.46
CA TYR A 187 1.20 5.86 -4.00
C TYR A 187 1.15 6.18 -2.52
N GLU A 188 0.31 7.13 -2.14
CA GLU A 188 0.08 7.52 -0.76
C GLU A 188 -1.30 7.02 -0.33
N GLU A 189 -1.39 6.37 0.82
CA GLU A 189 -2.66 5.86 1.36
C GLU A 189 -2.91 6.42 2.76
N SER A 190 -4.14 6.85 2.98
CA SER A 190 -4.72 7.26 4.25
C SER A 190 -5.91 6.34 4.58
N ILE A 191 -6.65 6.64 5.66
CA ILE A 191 -7.74 5.80 6.18
C ILE A 191 -8.79 5.51 5.12
N SER A 192 -9.20 6.53 4.38
CA SER A 192 -10.15 6.39 3.27
C SER A 192 -9.49 6.63 1.93
N THR A 193 -8.52 7.55 1.84
CA THR A 193 -7.97 8.04 0.56
C THR A 193 -6.72 7.35 0.05
N GLY A 194 -6.64 7.15 -1.26
CA GLY A 194 -5.43 6.72 -1.96
C GLY A 194 -5.11 7.69 -3.09
N THR A 195 -3.85 8.10 -3.24
CA THR A 195 -3.40 9.02 -4.29
C THR A 195 -2.20 8.44 -5.04
N LEU A 196 -2.36 8.22 -6.35
CA LEU A 196 -1.27 7.87 -7.25
C LEU A 196 -0.61 9.14 -7.82
N LEU A 197 0.71 9.22 -7.67
CA LEU A 197 1.57 10.30 -8.14
C LEU A 197 2.51 9.76 -9.22
N GLU A 198 2.44 10.36 -10.41
CA GLU A 198 3.28 9.99 -11.57
C GLU A 198 4.14 11.18 -12.04
N ASP A 199 3.95 12.38 -11.48
CA ASP A 199 4.78 13.53 -11.81
C ASP A 199 6.14 13.45 -11.11
N LEU A 200 7.19 13.74 -11.87
CA LEU A 200 8.57 13.55 -11.43
C LEU A 200 8.90 14.34 -10.15
N ALA A 201 8.35 15.55 -10.01
CA ALA A 201 8.63 16.42 -8.86
C ALA A 201 8.04 15.85 -7.56
N ALA A 202 6.77 15.44 -7.58
CA ALA A 202 6.14 14.81 -6.42
C ALA A 202 6.80 13.48 -6.07
N VAL A 203 7.04 12.60 -7.05
CA VAL A 203 7.70 11.30 -6.82
C VAL A 203 9.09 11.49 -6.20
N SER A 204 9.89 12.44 -6.72
CA SER A 204 11.21 12.75 -6.18
C SER A 204 11.16 13.25 -4.74
N ALA A 205 10.17 14.07 -4.39
CA ALA A 205 9.99 14.55 -3.02
C ALA A 205 9.64 13.40 -2.06
N ARG A 206 8.81 12.44 -2.49
CA ARG A 206 8.43 11.26 -1.69
C ARG A 206 9.59 10.30 -1.52
N GLN A 207 10.36 10.09 -2.58
CA GLN A 207 11.57 9.31 -2.51
C GLN A 207 12.57 9.91 -1.53
N ARG A 208 12.78 11.23 -1.55
CA ARG A 208 13.66 11.90 -0.58
C ARG A 208 13.21 11.66 0.86
N ALA A 209 11.90 11.72 1.14
CA ALA A 209 11.37 11.42 2.46
C ALA A 209 11.62 9.96 2.86
N TYR A 210 11.36 9.01 1.97
CA TYR A 210 11.62 7.58 2.20
C TYR A 210 13.10 7.30 2.49
N GLU A 211 14.02 7.86 1.71
CA GLU A 211 15.46 7.68 1.90
C GLU A 211 15.97 8.24 3.23
N LEU A 212 15.42 9.39 3.67
CA LEU A 212 15.74 9.96 4.98
C LEU A 212 15.28 9.03 6.11
N LEU A 213 14.07 8.49 6.02
CA LEU A 213 13.59 7.48 6.98
C LEU A 213 14.48 6.24 6.97
N ARG A 214 14.87 5.75 5.79
CA ARG A 214 15.72 4.55 5.66
C ARG A 214 17.06 4.72 6.38
N ALA A 215 17.64 5.92 6.32
CA ALA A 215 18.88 6.25 7.01
C ALA A 215 18.74 6.32 8.54
N CYS A 216 17.52 6.48 9.04
CA CYS A 216 17.22 6.53 10.48
C CYS A 216 16.61 5.23 11.02
N ALA A 217 16.15 4.34 10.15
CA ALA A 217 15.66 3.02 10.52
C ALA A 217 16.82 2.12 10.98
N LEU A 218 16.51 1.16 11.84
CA LEU A 218 17.44 0.15 12.31
C LEU A 218 18.08 -0.60 11.14
N SER A 219 19.31 -1.07 11.34
CA SER A 219 19.95 -1.98 10.39
C SER A 219 19.11 -3.27 10.25
N PRO A 220 19.26 -4.07 9.18
CA PRO A 220 18.55 -5.34 9.07
C PRO A 220 18.84 -6.29 10.25
N SER A 221 20.09 -6.38 10.73
CA SER A 221 20.41 -7.21 11.90
C SER A 221 19.73 -6.73 13.19
N ASP A 222 19.70 -5.42 13.42
CA ASP A 222 19.07 -4.84 14.60
C ASP A 222 17.54 -4.93 14.50
N THR A 223 16.99 -4.83 13.29
CA THR A 223 15.57 -5.06 12.99
C THR A 223 15.15 -6.49 13.35
N ALA A 224 15.89 -7.50 12.90
CA ALA A 224 15.60 -8.89 13.24
C ALA A 224 15.67 -9.13 14.76
N THR A 225 16.65 -8.53 15.43
CA THR A 225 16.81 -8.61 16.89
C THR A 225 15.63 -7.94 17.61
N PHE A 226 15.24 -6.74 17.17
CA PHE A 226 14.10 -6.00 17.69
C PHE A 226 12.81 -6.80 17.55
N ILE A 227 12.52 -7.33 16.35
CA ILE A 227 11.32 -8.14 16.12
C ILE A 227 11.29 -9.39 17.01
N ARG A 228 12.41 -10.12 17.14
CA ARG A 228 12.49 -11.30 18.03
C ARG A 228 12.20 -10.94 19.48
N SER A 229 12.73 -9.81 19.98
CA SER A 229 12.43 -9.36 21.34
C SER A 229 10.95 -9.06 21.56
N LEU A 230 10.24 -8.56 20.53
CA LEU A 230 8.79 -8.37 20.60
C LEU A 230 8.03 -9.71 20.62
N MET A 231 8.51 -10.73 19.90
CA MET A 231 7.92 -12.06 19.90
C MET A 231 7.98 -12.73 21.28
N GLU A 232 9.05 -12.48 22.05
CA GLU A 232 9.24 -13.03 23.42
C GLU A 232 8.29 -12.44 24.46
N VAL A 233 7.78 -11.23 24.23
CA VAL A 233 6.89 -10.50 25.17
C VAL A 233 5.43 -10.52 24.74
N LEU A 234 5.08 -11.24 23.66
CA LEU A 234 3.69 -11.44 23.29
C LEU A 234 2.96 -12.16 24.43
N PRO A 235 1.78 -11.68 24.85
CA PRO A 235 1.05 -12.31 25.94
C PRO A 235 0.64 -13.73 25.55
N ASP A 236 0.70 -14.67 26.51
CA ASP A 236 0.10 -16.00 26.34
C ASP A 236 -1.39 -15.83 25.96
N GLU A 237 -1.93 -16.72 25.13
CA GLU A 237 -3.34 -16.66 24.72
C GLU A 237 -4.25 -16.55 25.95
N CYS A 238 -4.85 -15.36 26.15
CA CYS A 238 -5.99 -15.25 27.05
C CYS A 238 -7.13 -16.04 26.42
N HIS A 239 -7.35 -17.26 26.91
CA HIS A 239 -8.63 -17.95 26.77
C HIS A 239 -9.70 -17.07 27.43
N ILE A 240 -10.39 -16.25 26.64
CA ILE A 240 -11.61 -15.53 27.06
C ILE A 240 -12.81 -16.33 26.54
#